data_AF-A0A7X6DMV4-F1
#
_entry.id   AF-A0A7X6DMV4-F1
#
_cell.length_a   1.000
_cell.length_b   1.000
_cell.length_c   1.000
_cell.angle_alpha   90.00
_cell.angle_beta   90.00
_cell.angle_gamma   90.00
#
_symmetry.space_group_name_H-M   'P 1'
#
loop_
_entity.id
_entity.type
_entity.pdbx_description
1 polymer ?
#
loop_
_entity_poly.entity_id
_entity_poly.type
_entity_poly.pdbx_seq_one_letter_code
_entity_poly.pdbx_strand_id
1 'polypeptide(L)'
;MRMRWLSSRLFITAVLIAIVAPSMAAPPDQAEVEVLEHQWRPDAVWEKIGKTKFIWSATLHNHSNVKKRVFVYYDLLSADNIPLASNVANKTIAPLQTAVIVSDSYINSNLLPRVKSSRVTVKFRFPN
;
A
#
# COMPACT_ATOMS: atom_id res chain seq x y z
N MET A 1 -70.87 32.20 37.82
CA MET A 1 -70.91 31.15 36.76
C MET A 1 -69.48 30.72 36.49
N ARG A 2 -69.15 29.44 36.73
CA ARG A 2 -67.81 28.85 36.55
C ARG A 2 -67.57 28.62 35.06
N MET A 3 -66.36 28.90 34.57
CA MET A 3 -65.78 28.09 33.48
C MET A 3 -64.26 28.14 33.54
N ARG A 4 -63.69 27.01 33.96
CA ARG A 4 -62.28 26.67 33.86
C ARG A 4 -61.98 26.35 32.40
N TRP A 5 -60.86 26.83 31.87
CA TRP A 5 -60.22 26.24 30.70
C TRP A 5 -58.80 25.83 31.08
N LEU A 6 -58.61 24.51 31.16
CA LEU A 6 -57.32 23.84 31.11
C LEU A 6 -56.96 23.60 29.64
N SER A 7 -55.71 23.83 29.26
CA SER A 7 -54.96 23.11 28.21
C SER A 7 -53.69 23.91 27.90
N SER A 8 -52.50 23.39 27.63
CA SER A 8 -51.93 22.05 27.68
C SER A 8 -50.42 22.29 27.69
N ARG A 9 -49.67 21.69 28.63
CA ARG A 9 -48.19 21.74 28.61
C ARG A 9 -47.69 20.74 27.59
N LEU A 10 -47.12 21.19 26.48
CA LEU A 10 -46.35 20.34 25.58
C LEU A 10 -45.09 19.87 26.32
N PHE A 11 -45.02 18.57 26.60
CA PHE A 11 -43.77 17.89 26.93
C PHE A 11 -43.18 17.38 25.62
N ILE A 12 -42.08 17.98 25.17
CA ILE A 12 -41.28 17.45 24.05
C ILE A 12 -40.26 16.51 24.67
N THR A 13 -40.52 15.22 24.59
CA THR A 13 -39.58 14.17 24.97
C THR A 13 -38.51 14.07 23.87
N ALA A 14 -37.31 14.56 24.14
CA ALA A 14 -36.17 14.35 23.24
C ALA A 14 -35.69 12.90 23.35
N VAL A 15 -35.92 12.09 22.31
CA VAL A 15 -35.34 10.76 22.17
C VAL A 15 -33.89 10.95 21.70
N LEU A 16 -32.94 10.68 22.60
CA LEU A 16 -31.52 10.64 22.27
C LEU A 16 -31.24 9.35 21.49
N ILE A 17 -31.16 9.44 20.17
CA ILE A 17 -30.68 8.33 19.34
C ILE A 17 -29.17 8.28 19.50
N ALA A 18 -28.68 7.36 20.33
CA ALA A 18 -27.28 7.01 20.38
C ALA A 18 -26.89 6.42 19.01
N ILE A 19 -26.15 7.20 18.21
CA ILE A 19 -25.53 6.74 16.97
C ILE A 19 -24.42 5.79 17.39
N VAL A 20 -24.73 4.49 17.45
CA VAL A 20 -23.72 3.43 17.47
C VAL A 20 -23.11 3.42 16.07
N ALA A 21 -21.98 4.09 15.90
CA ALA A 21 -21.19 3.96 14.68
C ALA A 21 -20.74 2.50 14.56
N PRO A 22 -21.10 1.77 13.49
CA PRO A 22 -20.55 0.44 13.28
C PRO A 22 -19.05 0.59 13.05
N SER A 23 -18.26 0.04 13.96
CA SER A 23 -16.85 -0.25 13.72
C SER A 23 -16.80 -1.23 12.56
N MET A 24 -16.58 -0.72 11.34
CA MET A 24 -16.31 -1.55 10.17
C MET A 24 -14.96 -2.23 10.40
N ALA A 25 -15.00 -3.44 10.97
CA ALA A 25 -13.89 -4.35 10.88
C ALA A 25 -13.60 -4.58 9.39
N ALA A 26 -12.37 -4.30 8.97
CA ALA A 26 -11.93 -4.57 7.61
C ALA A 26 -12.21 -6.04 7.24
N PRO A 27 -12.60 -6.33 5.99
CA PRO A 27 -12.89 -7.68 5.55
C PRO A 27 -11.71 -8.62 5.86
N PRO A 28 -11.97 -9.86 6.30
CA PRO A 28 -11.01 -10.73 6.98
C PRO A 28 -9.83 -11.23 6.11
N ASP A 29 -9.73 -10.82 4.85
CA ASP A 29 -8.75 -11.33 3.89
C ASP A 29 -7.91 -10.22 3.20
N GLN A 30 -8.03 -8.97 3.65
CA GLN A 30 -7.21 -7.89 3.12
C GLN A 30 -5.86 -7.87 3.82
N ALA A 31 -4.78 -8.09 3.06
CA ALA A 31 -3.43 -7.86 3.57
C ALA A 31 -3.33 -6.44 4.15
N GLU A 32 -2.76 -6.30 5.36
CA GLU A 32 -2.66 -4.99 6.04
C GLU A 32 -2.01 -3.91 5.16
N VAL A 33 -1.11 -4.32 4.27
CA VAL A 33 -0.57 -3.49 3.20
C VAL A 33 -0.79 -4.20 1.87
N GLU A 34 -1.42 -3.49 0.93
CA GLU A 34 -1.72 -3.95 -0.42
C GLU A 34 -0.77 -3.31 -1.43
N VAL A 35 -0.34 -4.09 -2.42
CA VAL A 35 0.39 -3.58 -3.60
C VAL A 35 -0.65 -3.23 -4.67
N LEU A 36 -0.84 -1.94 -4.92
CA LEU A 36 -1.79 -1.46 -5.94
C LEU A 36 -1.19 -1.52 -7.35
N GLU A 37 0.10 -1.22 -7.46
CA GLU A 37 0.80 -1.16 -8.73
C GLU A 37 2.29 -1.37 -8.52
N HIS A 38 2.98 -1.95 -9.50
CA HIS A 38 4.43 -1.87 -9.58
C HIS A 38 4.91 -1.74 -11.01
N GLN A 39 6.03 -1.03 -11.17
CA GLN A 39 6.65 -0.77 -12.46
C GLN A 39 8.17 -0.77 -12.32
N TRP A 40 8.84 -0.96 -13.46
CA TRP A 40 10.27 -0.77 -13.59
C TRP A 40 10.58 -0.13 -14.95
N ARG A 41 11.69 0.59 -15.03
CA ARG A 41 12.21 1.10 -16.30
C ARG A 41 13.73 1.22 -16.28
N PRO A 42 14.41 1.00 -17.42
CA PRO A 42 15.80 1.43 -17.57
C PRO A 42 15.88 2.96 -17.51
N ASP A 43 16.98 3.48 -16.96
CA ASP A 43 17.25 4.92 -16.80
C ASP A 43 18.49 5.34 -17.60
N ALA A 44 19.64 4.72 -17.30
CA ALA A 44 20.91 5.04 -17.93
C ALA A 44 21.72 3.77 -18.24
N VAL A 45 22.34 3.70 -19.41
CA VAL A 45 23.24 2.60 -19.80
C VAL A 45 24.69 3.05 -19.65
N TRP A 46 25.49 2.27 -18.95
CA TRP A 46 26.92 2.49 -18.76
C TRP A 46 27.70 1.42 -19.52
N GLU A 47 27.88 1.67 -20.82
CA GLU A 47 28.45 0.70 -21.77
C GLU A 47 29.83 0.18 -21.35
N LYS A 48 30.70 1.07 -20.84
CA LYS A 48 32.06 0.74 -20.42
C LYS A 48 32.14 -0.37 -19.38
N ILE A 49 31.12 -0.49 -18.52
CA ILE A 49 31.07 -1.51 -17.46
C ILE A 49 29.95 -2.53 -17.66
N GLY A 50 29.24 -2.46 -18.79
CA GLY A 50 28.14 -3.38 -19.11
C GLY A 50 27.00 -3.37 -18.08
N LYS A 51 26.72 -2.20 -17.49
CA LYS A 51 25.64 -2.03 -16.49
C LYS A 51 24.57 -1.09 -17.03
N THR A 52 23.34 -1.34 -16.63
CA THR A 52 22.23 -0.41 -16.85
C THR A 52 21.58 -0.10 -15.50
N LYS A 53 21.37 1.19 -15.23
CA LYS A 53 20.62 1.68 -14.07
C LYS A 53 19.13 1.49 -14.31
N PHE A 54 18.42 1.03 -13.28
CA PHE A 54 16.98 0.81 -13.26
C PHE A 54 16.33 1.66 -12.20
N ILE A 55 15.14 2.16 -12.51
CA ILE A 55 14.22 2.70 -11.51
C ILE A 55 13.12 1.66 -11.27
N TRP A 56 12.86 1.40 -10.00
CA TRP A 56 11.82 0.50 -9.51
C TRP A 56 10.79 1.34 -8.77
N SER A 57 9.50 1.07 -8.99
CA SER A 57 8.42 1.76 -8.30
C SER A 57 7.35 0.78 -7.87
N ALA A 58 6.84 0.93 -6.64
CA ALA A 58 5.63 0.27 -6.19
C ALA A 58 4.73 1.27 -5.46
N THR A 59 3.44 1.21 -5.76
CA THR A 59 2.40 1.96 -5.05
C THR A 59 1.76 1.03 -4.04
N LEU A 60 1.90 1.35 -2.75
CA LEU A 60 1.36 0.56 -1.66
C LEU A 60 0.28 1.34 -0.92
N HIS A 61 -0.76 0.64 -0.45
CA HIS A 61 -1.76 1.21 0.45
C HIS A 61 -1.74 0.48 1.79
N ASN A 62 -1.68 1.24 2.89
CA ASN A 62 -1.78 0.69 4.24
C ASN A 62 -3.24 0.75 4.72
N HIS A 63 -3.92 -0.39 4.76
CA HIS A 63 -5.31 -0.50 5.23
C HIS A 63 -5.44 -0.43 6.76
N SER A 64 -4.32 -0.45 7.49
CA SER A 64 -4.34 -0.43 8.95
C SER A 64 -4.38 0.98 9.54
N ASN A 65 -4.91 1.07 10.76
CA ASN A 65 -4.90 2.30 11.57
C ASN A 65 -3.56 2.55 12.28
N VAL A 66 -2.51 1.79 11.94
CA VAL A 66 -1.18 1.91 12.54
C VAL A 66 -0.13 2.19 11.49
N LYS A 67 0.95 2.86 11.89
CA LYS A 67 2.11 3.11 11.04
C LYS A 67 2.84 1.78 10.78
N LYS A 68 3.15 1.49 9.51
CA LYS A 68 3.87 0.25 9.12
C LYS A 68 5.21 0.57 8.48
N ARG A 69 6.26 -0.13 8.90
CA ARG A 69 7.55 -0.17 8.20
C ARG A 69 7.50 -1.32 7.21
N VAL A 70 7.68 -1.02 5.93
CA VAL A 70 7.64 -2.02 4.85
C VAL A 70 9.00 -2.14 4.18
N PHE A 71 9.32 -3.36 3.76
CA PHE A 71 10.43 -3.71 2.90
C PHE A 71 9.86 -4.25 1.60
N VAL A 72 10.12 -3.54 0.50
CA VAL A 72 9.62 -3.86 -0.83
C VAL A 72 10.73 -4.48 -1.62
N TYR A 73 10.57 -5.76 -1.95
CA TYR A 73 11.48 -6.52 -2.78
C TYR A 73 10.97 -6.47 -4.21
N TYR A 74 11.83 -6.09 -5.13
CA TYR A 74 11.56 -6.05 -6.55
C TYR A 74 12.40 -7.10 -7.24
N ASP A 75 11.81 -7.88 -8.14
CA ASP A 75 12.52 -8.84 -8.98
C ASP A 75 12.18 -8.62 -10.46
N LEU A 76 13.21 -8.69 -11.32
CA LEU A 76 13.03 -8.96 -12.76
C LEU A 76 13.24 -10.45 -12.99
N LEU A 77 12.32 -11.07 -13.72
CA LEU A 77 12.25 -12.52 -13.84
C LEU A 77 12.49 -12.96 -15.28
N SER A 78 13.14 -14.12 -15.42
CA SER A 78 13.24 -14.83 -16.70
C SER A 78 11.90 -15.45 -17.11
N ALA A 79 11.87 -16.09 -18.29
CA ALA A 79 10.73 -16.91 -18.72
C ALA A 79 10.39 -18.03 -17.72
N ASP A 80 11.40 -18.58 -17.04
CA ASP A 80 11.28 -19.66 -16.08
C ASP A 80 11.00 -19.16 -14.65
N ASN A 81 10.60 -17.90 -14.50
CA ASN A 81 10.30 -17.27 -13.20
C ASN A 81 11.52 -17.17 -12.25
N ILE A 82 12.74 -17.22 -12.79
CA ILE A 82 13.99 -17.10 -12.03
C ILE A 82 14.40 -15.62 -11.91
N PRO A 83 14.73 -15.12 -10.71
CA PRO A 83 15.27 -13.76 -10.54
C PRO A 83 16.57 -13.55 -11.32
N LEU A 84 16.54 -12.60 -12.26
CA LEU A 84 17.71 -12.12 -13.01
C LEU A 84 18.36 -10.91 -12.33
N ALA A 85 17.54 -10.10 -11.66
CA ALA A 85 17.96 -8.98 -10.85
C ALA A 85 16.95 -8.72 -9.74
N SER A 86 17.46 -8.31 -8.59
CA SER A 86 16.64 -7.99 -7.42
C SER A 86 17.06 -6.66 -6.82
N ASN A 87 16.11 -5.99 -6.18
CA ASN A 87 16.35 -4.79 -5.39
C ASN A 87 15.46 -4.77 -4.15
N VAL A 88 15.84 -3.99 -3.15
CA VAL A 88 15.02 -3.77 -1.96
C VAL A 88 14.99 -2.29 -1.60
N ALA A 89 13.79 -1.79 -1.33
CA ALA A 89 13.60 -0.49 -0.70
C ALA A 89 12.78 -0.64 0.56
N ASN A 90 12.86 0.38 1.41
CA ASN A 90 12.06 0.42 2.62
C ASN A 90 11.46 1.80 2.80
N LYS A 91 10.26 1.84 3.34
CA LYS A 91 9.58 3.09 3.69
C LYS A 91 8.66 2.84 4.86
N THR A 92 8.39 3.91 5.58
CA THR A 92 7.35 3.91 6.60
C THR A 92 6.11 4.53 6.00
N ILE A 93 4.98 3.82 6.05
CA ILE A 93 3.69 4.26 5.52
C ILE A 93 2.79 4.58 6.72
N ALA A 94 2.18 5.77 6.72
CA ALA A 94 1.25 6.19 7.76
C ALA A 94 -0.05 5.37 7.71
N PRO A 95 -0.88 5.40 8.77
CA PRO A 95 -2.22 4.82 8.74
C PRO A 95 -3.03 5.28 7.53
N LEU A 96 -3.73 4.36 6.86
CA LEU A 96 -4.64 4.66 5.74
C LEU A 96 -4.00 5.40 4.55
N GLN A 97 -2.66 5.41 4.46
CA GLN A 97 -1.93 6.16 3.45
C GLN A 97 -1.60 5.29 2.23
N THR A 98 -1.78 5.86 1.04
CA THR A 98 -1.15 5.38 -0.19
C THR A 98 0.22 6.05 -0.36
N ALA A 99 1.27 5.25 -0.56
CA ALA A 99 2.62 5.74 -0.75
C ALA A 99 3.30 5.08 -1.94
N VAL A 100 3.97 5.89 -2.76
CA VAL A 100 4.90 5.41 -3.78
C VAL A 100 6.26 5.20 -3.13
N ILE A 101 6.86 4.03 -3.40
CA ILE A 101 8.20 3.64 -2.97
C ILE A 101 9.03 3.45 -4.22
N VAL A 102 10.08 4.27 -4.34
CA VAL A 102 10.98 4.28 -5.48
C VAL A 102 12.36 3.86 -5.03
N SER A 103 13.05 3.10 -5.88
CA SER A 103 14.43 2.69 -5.68
C SER A 103 15.16 2.71 -7.01
N ASP A 104 16.49 2.75 -6.95
CA ASP A 104 17.33 2.46 -8.10
C ASP A 104 18.31 1.33 -7.82
N SER A 105 18.74 0.67 -8.89
CA SER A 105 19.83 -0.31 -8.83
C SER A 105 20.49 -0.46 -10.18
N TYR A 106 21.63 -1.16 -10.21
CA TYR A 106 22.39 -1.43 -11.43
C TYR A 106 22.38 -2.92 -11.71
N ILE A 107 22.01 -3.31 -12.94
CA ILE A 107 22.00 -4.72 -13.35
C ILE A 107 22.89 -4.90 -14.57
N ASN A 108 23.38 -6.12 -14.81
CA ASN A 108 24.15 -6.41 -16.01
C ASN A 108 23.28 -6.23 -17.25
N SER A 109 23.73 -5.40 -18.20
CA SER A 109 22.96 -5.06 -19.40
C SER A 109 22.65 -6.29 -20.26
N ASN A 110 23.52 -7.30 -20.25
CA ASN A 110 23.32 -8.57 -20.96
C ASN A 110 22.15 -9.42 -20.42
N LEU A 111 21.63 -9.13 -19.23
CA LEU A 111 20.46 -9.82 -18.67
C LEU A 111 19.15 -9.24 -19.18
N LEU A 112 19.14 -8.02 -19.73
CA LEU A 112 17.91 -7.31 -20.13
C LEU A 112 17.07 -8.04 -21.18
N PRO A 113 17.65 -8.60 -22.26
CA PRO A 113 16.86 -9.32 -23.25
C PRO A 113 16.16 -10.57 -22.68
N ARG A 114 16.63 -11.06 -21.52
CA ARG A 114 16.11 -12.26 -20.85
C ARG A 114 14.96 -11.95 -19.89
N VAL A 115 14.70 -10.69 -19.57
CA VAL A 115 13.60 -10.28 -18.69
C VAL A 115 12.27 -10.49 -19.40
N LYS A 116 11.34 -11.20 -18.74
CA LYS A 116 10.00 -11.50 -19.27
C LYS A 116 8.87 -11.00 -18.38
N SER A 117 9.11 -10.91 -17.08
CA SER A 117 8.15 -10.39 -16.13
C SER A 117 8.86 -9.71 -14.96
N SER A 118 8.06 -9.16 -14.04
CA SER A 118 8.56 -8.58 -12.80
C SER A 118 7.63 -8.95 -11.65
N ARG A 119 8.16 -8.94 -10.44
CA ARG A 119 7.42 -9.26 -9.21
C ARG A 119 7.77 -8.27 -8.11
N VAL A 120 6.79 -7.95 -7.29
CA VAL A 120 6.99 -7.24 -6.02
C VAL A 120 6.50 -8.09 -4.85
N THR A 121 7.33 -8.17 -3.81
CA THR A 121 6.98 -8.81 -2.53
C THR A 121 7.15 -7.81 -1.40
N VAL A 122 6.16 -7.68 -0.52
CA VAL A 122 6.23 -6.81 0.65
C VAL A 122 6.47 -7.64 1.91
N LYS A 123 7.43 -7.22 2.74
CA LYS A 123 7.69 -7.81 4.07
C LYS A 123 7.70 -6.72 5.14
N PHE A 124 7.38 -7.10 6.38
CA PHE A 124 7.37 -6.21 7.54
C PHE A 124 8.59 -6.39 8.46
N ARG A 125 9.47 -7.35 8.15
CA ARG A 125 10.72 -7.63 8.85
C ARG A 125 11.84 -7.79 7.83
N PHE A 126 13.06 -7.43 8.21
CA PHE A 126 14.23 -7.84 7.45
C PHE A 126 14.33 -9.38 7.48
N PRO A 127 14.62 -10.05 6.36
CA PRO A 127 14.94 -11.48 6.36
C PRO A 127 16.19 -11.69 7.23
N ASN A 128 16.11 -12.69 8.10
CA ASN A 128 17.29 -13.24 8.79
C ASN A 128 18.14 -14.04 7.81
#